data_AF-A0A935W345-F1
#
_entry.id   AF-A0A935W345-F1
#
_cell.length_a   1.000
_cell.length_b   1.000
_cell.length_c   1.000
_cell.angle_alpha   90.00
_cell.angle_beta   90.00
_cell.angle_gamma   90.00
#
_symmetry.space_group_name_H-M   'P 1'
#
loop_
_entity.id
_entity.type
_entity.pdbx_description
1 polymer ?
#
loop_
_entity_poly.entity_id
_entity_poly.type
_entity_poly.pdbx_seq_one_letter_code
_entity_poly.pdbx_strand_id
1 'polypeptide(L)'
;MRMTVLSTALASWLWANFVYAYDLTVSAAAENQVISGSKSYTVPQGTASVALLYNVYSAEYPYYVTAQSVFNDVWSLSLTGSNGSLYDISRQVNSQLTQAPTWLANSTTGDIRQTINVSGLTVAGPVTLQIIATAMNVGDSALPTVVGASLEQAPQLTIDAANPDIINTNNNGTFYSIPAIGDTNTMQRYFTLELSKGDAITVKNVTVTLQGSGDLMEVVHQLPIPSGNDVQVLAQSATSMSLKVRATVLNPASTVNDNPPPTRDIAYKFRIVGEDNTGNPVSAEKTVTGRRSLWRMVNLLPGRYGIRDVGHDDWGARGTYNWLSQNASLINDVDDISGEHGKNIGHNTHQYGTDIDTYHFYRFSGATSGTDNYNKLSNAAVTAFGTLLANGTPNPTPPAAALDAVNNLKSFVSATRDGLKKLADLGTVSALYYSIGSAGSGLSNGWAKALIETGKVTKTTNNVPLTLDLGVGSWSNAKVSYNSVHNNHVHVTLNRPAIGE
;
A
#
# COMPACT_ATOMS: atom_id res chain seq x y z
N MET A 1 42.40 -20.41 -5.29
CA MET A 1 41.80 -21.73 -5.62
C MET A 1 40.77 -22.04 -4.55
N ARG A 2 39.51 -22.33 -4.92
CA ARG A 2 38.26 -22.29 -4.09
C ARG A 2 37.48 -20.96 -4.16
N MET A 3 37.05 -20.59 -5.37
CA MET A 3 35.98 -19.59 -5.57
C MET A 3 35.03 -20.02 -6.71
N THR A 4 35.03 -21.32 -7.04
CA THR A 4 34.34 -21.87 -8.22
C THR A 4 33.11 -22.71 -7.83
N VAL A 5 32.78 -22.79 -6.53
CA VAL A 5 31.69 -23.66 -6.01
C VAL A 5 30.47 -22.86 -5.54
N LEU A 6 30.55 -21.52 -5.43
CA LEU A 6 29.40 -20.68 -5.07
C LEU A 6 28.51 -20.29 -6.25
N SER A 7 29.01 -20.28 -7.50
CA SER A 7 28.21 -19.86 -8.66
C SER A 7 27.16 -20.89 -9.07
N THR A 8 27.44 -22.18 -8.87
CA THR A 8 26.47 -23.27 -9.17
C THR A 8 25.40 -23.40 -8.09
N ALA A 9 25.71 -23.06 -6.84
CA ALA A 9 24.74 -23.08 -5.74
C ALA A 9 23.71 -21.93 -5.84
N LEU A 10 24.13 -20.72 -6.21
CA LEU A 10 23.20 -19.60 -6.48
C LEU A 10 22.33 -19.85 -7.71
N ALA A 11 22.90 -20.44 -8.77
CA ALA A 11 22.13 -20.87 -9.92
C ALA A 11 21.03 -21.85 -9.50
N SER A 12 21.33 -22.87 -8.67
CA SER A 12 20.36 -23.88 -8.24
C SER A 12 19.20 -23.37 -7.36
N TRP A 13 19.39 -22.29 -6.61
CA TRP A 13 18.34 -21.68 -5.77
C TRP A 13 17.37 -20.81 -6.59
N LEU A 14 17.84 -20.23 -7.71
CA LEU A 14 17.03 -19.44 -8.65
C LEU A 14 15.96 -20.28 -9.39
N TRP A 15 16.15 -21.60 -9.54
CA TRP A 15 15.19 -22.47 -10.24
C TRP A 15 13.95 -22.81 -9.41
N ALA A 16 13.95 -22.57 -8.09
CA ALA A 16 12.83 -22.92 -7.22
C ALA A 16 11.60 -21.99 -7.37
N ASN A 17 11.74 -20.85 -8.06
CA ASN A 17 10.68 -19.83 -8.16
C ASN A 17 10.08 -19.66 -9.57
N PHE A 18 10.53 -20.44 -10.56
CA PHE A 18 9.93 -20.46 -11.90
C PHE A 18 8.97 -21.64 -12.02
N VAL A 19 7.67 -21.34 -12.00
CA VAL A 19 6.59 -22.35 -12.11
C VAL A 19 6.46 -22.89 -13.56
N TYR A 20 7.11 -22.26 -14.54
CA TYR A 20 7.16 -22.71 -15.93
C TYR A 20 8.60 -22.96 -16.40
N ALA A 21 8.81 -24.09 -17.07
CA ALA A 21 10.01 -24.31 -17.87
C ALA A 21 9.84 -23.56 -19.21
N TYR A 22 10.47 -22.40 -19.34
CA TYR A 22 10.52 -21.70 -20.63
C TYR A 22 11.49 -22.40 -21.58
N ASP A 23 11.14 -22.42 -22.87
CA ASP A 23 11.97 -23.01 -23.92
C ASP A 23 13.21 -22.16 -24.26
N LEU A 24 13.16 -20.86 -23.96
CA LEU A 24 14.24 -19.90 -24.10
C LEU A 24 14.43 -19.16 -22.77
N THR A 25 15.66 -19.19 -22.25
CA THR A 25 16.06 -18.39 -21.08
C THR A 25 17.38 -17.68 -21.37
N VAL A 26 17.41 -16.39 -21.12
CA VAL A 26 18.60 -15.52 -21.27
C VAL A 26 18.87 -14.87 -19.92
N SER A 27 20.11 -14.97 -19.42
CA SER A 27 20.52 -14.41 -18.14
C SER A 27 21.79 -13.57 -18.32
N ALA A 28 21.74 -12.32 -17.90
CA ALA A 28 22.87 -11.40 -17.94
C ALA A 28 23.26 -10.99 -16.51
N ALA A 29 24.44 -11.41 -16.06
CA ALA A 29 25.00 -11.03 -14.76
C ALA A 29 26.23 -10.12 -14.89
N ALA A 30 26.98 -10.20 -15.99
CA ALA A 30 28.16 -9.38 -16.20
C ALA A 30 27.80 -7.97 -16.64
N GLU A 31 28.42 -6.97 -16.01
CA GLU A 31 28.14 -5.56 -16.26
C GLU A 31 28.39 -5.20 -17.74
N ASN A 32 27.44 -4.48 -18.34
CA ASN A 32 27.51 -3.94 -19.69
C ASN A 32 27.75 -5.00 -20.79
N GLN A 33 27.40 -6.26 -20.52
CA GLN A 33 27.41 -7.33 -21.53
C GLN A 33 25.99 -7.69 -21.93
N VAL A 34 25.67 -7.48 -23.21
CA VAL A 34 24.42 -7.95 -23.79
C VAL A 34 24.52 -9.46 -24.01
N ILE A 35 23.68 -10.21 -23.30
CA ILE A 35 23.46 -11.62 -23.55
C ILE A 35 22.19 -11.74 -24.39
N SER A 36 22.26 -12.55 -25.45
CA SER A 36 21.14 -12.79 -26.37
C SER A 36 20.94 -14.28 -26.60
N GLY A 37 19.70 -14.69 -26.78
CA GLY A 37 19.34 -16.05 -27.18
C GLY A 37 18.16 -16.04 -28.14
N SER A 38 18.00 -17.12 -28.90
CA SER A 38 16.85 -17.28 -29.79
C SER A 38 16.35 -18.71 -29.86
N LYS A 39 15.07 -18.87 -30.18
CA LYS A 39 14.40 -20.17 -30.35
C LYS A 39 13.43 -20.09 -31.52
N SER A 40 13.49 -21.08 -32.41
CA SER A 40 12.59 -21.18 -33.57
C SER A 40 11.49 -22.21 -33.33
N TYR A 41 10.30 -21.92 -33.85
CA TYR A 41 9.11 -22.75 -33.79
C TYR A 41 8.50 -22.90 -35.17
N THR A 42 8.11 -24.12 -35.52
CA THR A 42 7.33 -24.35 -36.74
C THR A 42 5.86 -24.32 -36.41
N VAL A 43 5.15 -23.34 -36.95
CA VAL A 43 3.71 -23.18 -36.82
C VAL A 43 3.03 -23.85 -38.02
N PRO A 44 2.12 -24.82 -37.81
CA PRO A 44 1.44 -25.51 -38.91
C PRO A 44 0.62 -24.58 -39.81
N GLN A 45 0.45 -24.99 -41.07
CA GLN A 45 -0.44 -24.33 -42.02
C GLN A 45 -1.85 -24.22 -41.44
N GLY A 46 -2.51 -23.08 -41.68
CA GLY A 46 -3.87 -22.80 -41.22
C GLY A 46 -4.00 -22.35 -39.76
N THR A 47 -2.89 -22.25 -39.02
CA THR A 47 -2.94 -21.73 -37.63
C THR A 47 -3.30 -20.24 -37.63
N ALA A 48 -4.39 -19.88 -36.97
CA ALA A 48 -4.85 -18.48 -36.93
C ALA A 48 -4.04 -17.62 -35.94
N SER A 49 -3.64 -18.20 -34.80
CA SER A 49 -2.95 -17.47 -33.73
C SER A 49 -2.06 -18.37 -32.88
N VAL A 50 -1.05 -17.76 -32.27
CA VAL A 50 -0.13 -18.38 -31.29
C VAL A 50 -0.09 -17.53 -30.02
N ALA A 51 0.35 -18.10 -28.90
CA ALA A 51 0.56 -17.38 -27.65
C ALA A 51 2.06 -17.27 -27.33
N LEU A 52 2.57 -16.05 -27.23
CA LEU A 52 3.89 -15.77 -26.67
C LEU A 52 3.76 -15.65 -25.15
N LEU A 53 4.39 -16.56 -24.41
CA LEU A 53 4.48 -16.53 -22.95
C LEU A 53 5.87 -16.03 -22.57
N TYR A 54 5.97 -15.10 -21.63
CA TYR A 54 7.25 -14.64 -21.12
C TYR A 54 7.18 -14.11 -19.67
N ASN A 55 8.34 -14.09 -19.01
CA ASN A 55 8.55 -13.52 -17.70
C ASN A 55 9.94 -12.89 -17.63
N VAL A 56 10.05 -11.83 -16.82
CA VAL A 56 11.34 -11.23 -16.49
C VAL A 56 11.54 -11.29 -14.99
N TYR A 57 12.75 -11.64 -14.57
CA TYR A 57 13.24 -11.59 -13.20
C TYR A 57 14.44 -10.66 -13.13
N SER A 58 14.55 -9.88 -12.06
CA SER A 58 15.77 -9.11 -11.75
C SER A 58 16.10 -9.26 -10.27
N ALA A 59 17.36 -9.60 -9.96
CA ALA A 59 17.84 -9.65 -8.59
C ALA A 59 18.08 -8.25 -7.99
N GLU A 60 18.02 -7.19 -8.80
CA GLU A 60 18.11 -5.80 -8.34
C GLU A 60 16.83 -5.35 -7.62
N TYR A 61 15.67 -5.80 -8.08
CA TYR A 61 14.38 -5.46 -7.48
C TYR A 61 14.13 -6.29 -6.20
N PRO A 62 13.48 -5.73 -5.15
CA PRO A 62 13.02 -4.35 -4.99
C PRO A 62 14.06 -3.40 -4.38
N TYR A 63 15.26 -3.87 -4.04
CA TYR A 63 16.16 -3.18 -3.12
C TYR A 63 17.00 -2.08 -3.78
N TYR A 64 17.39 -2.31 -5.04
CA TYR A 64 18.33 -1.46 -5.76
C TYR A 64 17.65 -0.66 -6.87
N VAL A 65 16.38 -0.92 -7.14
CA VAL A 65 15.61 -0.34 -8.25
C VAL A 65 14.80 0.84 -7.75
N THR A 66 15.19 2.05 -8.19
CA THR A 66 14.44 3.29 -7.95
C THR A 66 14.40 4.10 -9.23
N ALA A 67 13.51 5.09 -9.35
CA ALA A 67 13.42 5.92 -10.55
C ALA A 67 14.75 6.63 -10.92
N GLN A 68 15.67 6.79 -9.97
CA GLN A 68 16.98 7.44 -10.15
C GLN A 68 18.16 6.48 -9.91
N SER A 69 17.91 5.17 -9.78
CA SER A 69 18.98 4.23 -9.51
C SER A 69 19.92 4.09 -10.70
N VAL A 70 21.20 3.87 -10.39
CA VAL A 70 22.22 3.50 -11.38
C VAL A 70 22.07 2.04 -11.82
N PHE A 71 21.48 1.20 -10.96
CA PHE A 71 21.06 -0.17 -11.22
C PHE A 71 19.83 -0.12 -12.11
N ASN A 72 19.98 -0.46 -13.39
CA ASN A 72 18.93 -0.25 -14.39
C ASN A 72 19.09 -1.16 -15.61
N ASP A 73 19.13 -2.47 -15.35
CA ASP A 73 19.29 -3.46 -16.40
C ASP A 73 18.32 -3.27 -17.56
N VAL A 74 18.77 -3.66 -18.75
CA VAL A 74 17.97 -3.56 -19.98
C VAL A 74 17.65 -4.96 -20.48
N TRP A 75 16.41 -5.17 -20.88
CA TRP A 75 16.02 -6.39 -21.57
C TRP A 75 15.15 -6.12 -22.78
N SER A 76 15.08 -7.10 -23.67
CA SER A 76 14.16 -7.08 -24.81
C SER A 76 13.66 -8.47 -25.14
N LEU A 77 12.49 -8.51 -25.78
CA LEU A 77 11.91 -9.71 -26.35
C LEU A 77 11.25 -9.35 -27.69
N SER A 78 11.55 -10.13 -28.72
CA SER A 78 10.93 -9.99 -30.04
C SER A 78 10.46 -11.33 -30.57
N LEU A 79 9.31 -11.36 -31.22
CA LEU A 79 8.83 -12.49 -32.02
C LEU A 79 8.83 -12.07 -33.49
N THR A 80 9.53 -12.82 -34.33
CA THR A 80 9.66 -12.53 -35.76
C THR A 80 9.15 -13.68 -36.60
N GLY A 81 8.65 -13.38 -37.79
CA GLY A 81 8.31 -14.35 -38.83
C GLY A 81 8.91 -13.94 -40.18
N SER A 82 8.58 -14.67 -41.24
CA SER A 82 9.08 -14.40 -42.60
C SER A 82 8.78 -12.99 -43.12
N ASN A 83 7.76 -12.34 -42.58
CA ASN A 83 7.28 -11.02 -43.02
C ASN A 83 7.72 -9.88 -42.08
N GLY A 84 8.63 -10.13 -41.14
CA GLY A 84 9.15 -9.15 -40.19
C GLY A 84 8.73 -9.42 -38.74
N SER A 85 8.79 -8.38 -37.91
CA SER A 85 8.44 -8.48 -36.49
C SER A 85 6.93 -8.57 -36.27
N LEU A 86 6.54 -9.43 -35.36
CA LEU A 86 5.16 -9.68 -34.93
C LEU A 86 4.90 -9.15 -33.51
N TYR A 87 5.96 -9.03 -32.70
CA TYR A 87 5.92 -8.48 -31.36
C TYR A 87 7.31 -7.97 -31.00
N ASP A 88 7.40 -6.79 -30.40
CA ASP A 88 8.64 -6.24 -29.86
C ASP A 88 8.35 -5.54 -28.53
N ILE A 89 9.20 -5.80 -27.54
CA ILE A 89 9.24 -5.05 -26.30
C ILE A 89 10.69 -4.89 -25.85
N SER A 90 11.02 -3.70 -25.36
CA SER A 90 12.24 -3.43 -24.62
C SER A 90 11.91 -2.55 -23.42
N ARG A 91 12.56 -2.84 -22.29
CA ARG A 91 12.37 -2.12 -21.03
C ARG A 91 13.69 -2.01 -20.30
N GLN A 92 13.73 -1.01 -19.43
CA GLN A 92 14.71 -0.89 -18.37
C GLN A 92 14.06 -1.29 -17.04
N VAL A 93 14.80 -1.93 -16.14
CA VAL A 93 14.27 -2.42 -14.85
C VAL A 93 13.60 -1.30 -14.04
N ASN A 94 14.18 -0.09 -14.00
CA ASN A 94 13.59 1.06 -13.29
C ASN A 94 12.28 1.54 -13.94
N SER A 95 12.16 1.44 -15.26
CA SER A 95 10.93 1.86 -15.96
C SER A 95 9.71 1.02 -15.54
N GLN A 96 9.95 -0.23 -15.13
CA GLN A 96 8.92 -1.19 -14.75
C GLN A 96 8.37 -0.97 -13.33
N LEU A 97 8.86 0.05 -12.61
CA LEU A 97 8.18 0.56 -11.42
C LEU A 97 6.81 1.18 -11.74
N THR A 98 6.62 1.62 -12.99
CA THR A 98 5.37 2.29 -13.43
C THR A 98 4.88 1.86 -14.81
N GLN A 99 5.74 1.29 -15.65
CA GLN A 99 5.39 0.84 -17.00
C GLN A 99 5.23 -0.67 -17.06
N ALA A 100 4.16 -1.13 -17.71
CA ALA A 100 3.94 -2.56 -17.88
C ALA A 100 5.03 -3.21 -18.78
N PRO A 101 5.42 -4.46 -18.49
CA PRO A 101 4.99 -5.24 -17.33
C PRO A 101 5.69 -4.78 -16.04
N THR A 102 4.94 -4.61 -14.94
CA THR A 102 5.49 -4.11 -13.66
C THR A 102 5.94 -5.24 -12.74
N TRP A 103 6.87 -4.94 -11.83
CA TRP A 103 7.36 -5.90 -10.84
C TRP A 103 6.29 -6.35 -9.85
N LEU A 104 6.32 -7.65 -9.54
CA LEU A 104 5.74 -8.27 -8.36
C LEU A 104 6.74 -8.23 -7.22
N ALA A 105 6.28 -8.37 -5.98
CA ALA A 105 7.16 -8.35 -4.81
C ALA A 105 8.13 -9.55 -4.73
N ASN A 106 8.01 -10.51 -5.64
CA ASN A 106 8.94 -11.64 -5.79
C ASN A 106 10.07 -11.36 -6.80
N SER A 107 10.21 -10.12 -7.26
CA SER A 107 11.24 -9.69 -8.23
C SER A 107 11.04 -10.24 -9.65
N THR A 108 9.83 -10.73 -9.96
CA THR A 108 9.43 -11.12 -11.31
C THR A 108 8.34 -10.19 -11.85
N THR A 109 8.07 -10.22 -13.14
CA THR A 109 6.91 -9.56 -13.74
C THR A 109 5.63 -10.40 -13.72
N GLY A 110 5.67 -11.61 -13.15
CA GLY A 110 4.67 -12.65 -13.38
C GLY A 110 4.65 -13.16 -14.84
N ASP A 111 3.85 -14.19 -15.08
CA ASP A 111 3.66 -14.74 -16.42
C ASP A 111 2.83 -13.81 -17.29
N ILE A 112 3.39 -13.40 -18.43
CA ILE A 112 2.74 -12.52 -19.39
C ILE A 112 2.46 -13.31 -20.66
N ARG A 113 1.21 -13.28 -21.10
CA ARG A 113 0.76 -13.94 -22.32
C ARG A 113 0.28 -12.92 -23.35
N GLN A 114 0.81 -13.03 -24.57
CA GLN A 114 0.43 -12.21 -25.72
C GLN A 114 -0.09 -13.11 -26.85
N THR A 115 -1.34 -12.92 -27.26
CA THR A 115 -1.92 -13.64 -28.41
C THR A 115 -1.55 -12.90 -29.69
N ILE A 116 -0.87 -13.60 -30.59
CA ILE A 116 -0.37 -13.04 -31.85
C ILE A 116 -1.15 -13.67 -33.01
N ASN A 117 -1.76 -12.82 -33.84
CA ASN A 117 -2.43 -13.27 -35.07
C ASN A 117 -1.39 -13.63 -36.13
N VAL A 118 -1.40 -14.87 -36.59
CA VAL A 118 -0.49 -15.41 -37.62
C VAL A 118 -1.25 -16.00 -38.81
N SER A 119 -2.56 -15.80 -38.87
CA SER A 119 -3.44 -16.34 -39.92
C SER A 119 -2.96 -15.99 -41.32
N GLY A 120 -2.47 -14.76 -41.53
CA GLY A 120 -1.95 -14.33 -42.83
C GLY A 120 -0.61 -14.98 -43.21
N LEU A 121 0.17 -15.48 -42.24
CA LEU A 121 1.46 -16.12 -42.48
C LEU A 121 1.28 -17.60 -42.84
N THR A 122 0.31 -18.27 -42.22
CA THR A 122 0.14 -19.72 -42.28
C THR A 122 -0.76 -20.18 -43.42
N VAL A 123 -1.18 -19.30 -44.35
CA VAL A 123 -2.09 -19.64 -45.46
C VAL A 123 -1.43 -20.59 -46.46
N ALA A 124 -0.22 -20.25 -46.90
CA ALA A 124 0.46 -20.93 -48.01
C ALA A 124 1.23 -22.20 -47.57
N GLY A 125 1.43 -22.38 -46.27
CA GLY A 125 2.19 -23.50 -45.71
C GLY A 125 2.53 -23.27 -44.23
N PRO A 126 3.25 -24.21 -43.60
CA PRO A 126 3.80 -23.99 -42.26
C PRO A 126 4.81 -22.85 -42.29
N VAL A 127 4.91 -22.09 -41.19
CA VAL A 127 5.85 -20.97 -41.05
C VAL A 127 6.76 -21.16 -39.86
N THR A 128 8.00 -20.68 -39.98
CA THR A 128 8.92 -20.60 -38.84
C THR A 128 8.80 -19.24 -38.18
N LEU A 129 8.51 -19.24 -36.88
CA LEU A 129 8.58 -18.06 -36.04
C LEU A 129 9.81 -18.16 -35.13
N GLN A 130 10.48 -17.04 -34.88
CA GLN A 130 11.66 -16.98 -34.03
C GLN A 130 11.44 -16.00 -32.89
N ILE A 131 11.58 -16.50 -31.65
CA ILE A 131 11.70 -15.67 -30.45
C ILE A 131 13.17 -15.29 -30.30
N ILE A 132 13.44 -14.02 -30.01
CA ILE A 132 14.75 -13.50 -29.63
C ILE A 132 14.60 -12.75 -28.33
N ALA A 133 15.41 -13.09 -27.33
CA ALA A 133 15.45 -12.40 -26.04
C ALA A 133 16.85 -11.84 -25.80
N THR A 134 16.92 -10.66 -25.17
CA THR A 134 18.19 -10.07 -24.72
C THR A 134 18.07 -9.57 -23.28
N ALA A 135 19.19 -9.59 -22.57
CA ALA A 135 19.36 -8.97 -21.26
C ALA A 135 20.76 -8.36 -21.15
N MET A 136 20.91 -7.27 -20.40
CA MET A 136 22.18 -6.63 -20.10
C MET A 136 22.13 -6.06 -18.68
N ASN A 137 23.10 -6.44 -17.84
CA ASN A 137 23.26 -5.89 -16.49
C ASN A 137 23.89 -4.48 -16.58
N VAL A 138 23.37 -3.52 -15.82
CA VAL A 138 23.81 -2.12 -15.79
C VAL A 138 23.99 -1.66 -14.35
N GLY A 139 25.22 -1.33 -13.95
CA GLY A 139 25.54 -0.75 -12.65
C GLY A 139 26.18 -1.73 -11.66
N ASP A 140 26.11 -3.04 -11.93
CA ASP A 140 26.89 -4.07 -11.22
C ASP A 140 27.26 -5.27 -12.08
N SER A 141 27.95 -6.25 -11.46
CA SER A 141 28.37 -7.50 -12.09
C SER A 141 27.94 -8.76 -11.32
N ALA A 142 26.90 -8.67 -10.48
CA ALA A 142 26.51 -9.68 -9.52
C ALA A 142 25.02 -10.04 -9.52
N LEU A 143 24.13 -9.07 -9.73
CA LEU A 143 22.68 -9.24 -9.66
C LEU A 143 22.10 -9.45 -11.06
N PRO A 144 21.72 -10.69 -11.44
CA PRO A 144 21.31 -10.95 -12.81
C PRO A 144 19.91 -10.43 -13.11
N THR A 145 19.72 -10.03 -14.36
CA THR A 145 18.40 -9.99 -15.02
C THR A 145 18.23 -11.19 -15.94
N VAL A 146 17.06 -11.83 -15.87
CA VAL A 146 16.71 -13.05 -16.58
C VAL A 146 15.42 -12.86 -17.35
N VAL A 147 15.43 -13.22 -18.63
CA VAL A 147 14.25 -13.24 -19.51
C VAL A 147 13.95 -14.68 -19.88
N GLY A 148 12.76 -15.17 -19.53
CA GLY A 148 12.22 -16.45 -19.96
C GLY A 148 11.12 -16.25 -21.00
N ALA A 149 11.10 -17.07 -22.05
CA ALA A 149 10.05 -17.01 -23.08
C ALA A 149 9.78 -18.37 -23.75
N SER A 150 8.54 -18.58 -24.17
CA SER A 150 8.09 -19.74 -24.96
C SER A 150 6.97 -19.36 -25.93
N LEU A 151 6.75 -20.20 -26.95
CA LEU A 151 5.62 -20.09 -27.88
C LEU A 151 4.69 -21.30 -27.73
N GLU A 152 3.41 -21.03 -27.52
CA GLU A 152 2.38 -22.04 -27.30
C GLU A 152 1.22 -21.89 -28.29
N GLN A 153 0.34 -22.90 -28.34
CA GLN A 153 -0.94 -22.77 -29.01
C GLN A 153 -1.75 -21.64 -28.35
N ALA A 154 -2.42 -20.82 -29.17
CA ALA A 154 -3.30 -19.80 -28.63
C ALA A 154 -4.40 -20.44 -27.76
N PRO A 155 -4.64 -19.92 -26.55
CA PRO A 155 -5.60 -20.52 -25.64
C PRO A 155 -7.05 -20.31 -26.14
N GLN A 156 -7.91 -21.29 -25.89
CA GLN A 156 -9.35 -21.21 -26.19
C GLN A 156 -10.14 -20.39 -25.17
N LEU A 157 -9.49 -19.94 -24.10
CA LEU A 157 -10.04 -19.11 -23.04
C LEU A 157 -8.96 -18.11 -22.61
N THR A 158 -9.33 -16.84 -22.46
CA THR A 158 -8.42 -15.76 -22.09
C THR A 158 -9.11 -14.78 -21.15
N ILE A 159 -8.32 -14.11 -20.32
CA ILE A 159 -8.75 -12.94 -19.55
C ILE A 159 -8.12 -11.71 -20.21
N ASP A 160 -8.89 -11.03 -21.06
CA ASP A 160 -8.43 -9.91 -21.87
C ASP A 160 -8.16 -8.69 -20.99
N ALA A 161 -9.07 -8.41 -20.05
CA ALA A 161 -8.95 -7.32 -19.10
C ALA A 161 -9.39 -7.76 -17.69
N ALA A 162 -8.81 -7.11 -16.69
CA ALA A 162 -9.20 -7.24 -15.28
C ALA A 162 -9.11 -5.86 -14.64
N ASN A 163 -10.25 -5.16 -14.61
CA ASN A 163 -10.32 -3.77 -14.20
C ASN A 163 -10.85 -3.69 -12.76
N PRO A 164 -10.16 -3.01 -11.83
CA PRO A 164 -10.68 -2.84 -10.49
C PRO A 164 -11.97 -2.01 -10.52
N ASP A 165 -12.81 -2.21 -9.52
CA ASP A 165 -13.91 -1.29 -9.24
C ASP A 165 -13.40 0.12 -8.90
N ILE A 166 -14.25 1.09 -9.19
CA ILE A 166 -14.06 2.48 -8.77
C ILE A 166 -14.77 2.63 -7.44
N ILE A 167 -14.01 2.98 -6.41
CA ILE A 167 -14.54 3.33 -5.10
C ILE A 167 -14.25 4.79 -4.80
N ASN A 168 -15.13 5.42 -4.03
CA ASN A 168 -14.91 6.77 -3.52
C ASN A 168 -13.91 6.69 -2.35
N THR A 169 -12.63 6.75 -2.67
CA THR A 169 -11.55 6.91 -1.70
C THR A 169 -10.80 8.20 -1.94
N ASN A 170 -10.14 8.70 -0.87
CA ASN A 170 -9.23 9.84 -0.98
C ASN A 170 -7.85 9.40 -1.50
N ASN A 171 -7.62 8.09 -1.65
CA ASN A 171 -6.53 7.53 -2.44
C ASN A 171 -7.00 7.31 -3.89
N ASN A 172 -6.06 7.07 -4.79
CA ASN A 172 -6.31 6.72 -6.20
C ASN A 172 -6.97 5.33 -6.42
N GLY A 173 -7.64 4.76 -5.41
CA GLY A 173 -8.30 3.46 -5.45
C GLY A 173 -7.36 2.25 -5.39
N THR A 174 -6.04 2.45 -5.32
CA THR A 174 -5.05 1.36 -5.43
C THR A 174 -4.69 0.69 -4.10
N PHE A 175 -5.22 1.16 -2.97
CA PHE A 175 -4.94 0.58 -1.64
C PHE A 175 -6.03 -0.43 -1.27
N TYR A 176 -5.59 -1.57 -0.73
CA TYR A 176 -6.43 -2.69 -0.33
C TYR A 176 -6.05 -3.15 1.07
N SER A 177 -7.05 -3.26 1.94
CA SER A 177 -6.91 -3.72 3.31
C SER A 177 -6.77 -5.24 3.38
N ILE A 178 -5.70 -5.73 3.99
CA ILE A 178 -5.43 -7.15 4.21
C ILE A 178 -5.68 -7.46 5.69
N PRO A 179 -6.77 -8.18 6.03
CA PRO A 179 -7.11 -8.47 7.42
C PRO A 179 -6.07 -9.37 8.10
N ALA A 180 -5.96 -9.23 9.42
CA ALA A 180 -5.18 -10.13 10.25
C ALA A 180 -5.72 -11.57 10.18
N ILE A 181 -4.89 -12.53 10.56
CA ILE A 181 -5.28 -13.95 10.58
C ILE A 181 -6.60 -14.16 11.34
N GLY A 182 -7.54 -14.88 10.72
CA GLY A 182 -8.88 -15.15 11.25
C GLY A 182 -9.90 -14.03 11.08
N ASP A 183 -9.50 -12.87 10.54
CA ASP A 183 -10.38 -11.73 10.30
C ASP A 183 -10.80 -11.60 8.83
N THR A 184 -11.75 -10.71 8.54
CA THR A 184 -12.33 -10.50 7.21
C THR A 184 -12.42 -9.02 6.86
N ASN A 185 -12.53 -8.72 5.58
CA ASN A 185 -12.90 -7.38 5.14
C ASN A 185 -14.39 -7.13 5.41
N THR A 186 -14.72 -5.95 5.94
CA THR A 186 -16.13 -5.53 6.04
C THR A 186 -16.59 -4.96 4.70
N MET A 187 -15.71 -4.24 4.01
CA MET A 187 -15.98 -3.63 2.71
C MET A 187 -15.35 -4.45 1.59
N GLN A 188 -16.18 -4.84 0.61
CA GLN A 188 -15.74 -5.69 -0.48
C GLN A 188 -15.25 -4.88 -1.68
N ARG A 189 -14.17 -5.35 -2.31
CA ARG A 189 -13.66 -4.82 -3.58
C ARG A 189 -13.85 -5.87 -4.67
N TYR A 190 -14.05 -5.38 -5.89
CA TYR A 190 -14.32 -6.21 -7.05
C TYR A 190 -13.42 -5.88 -8.22
N PHE A 191 -13.30 -6.83 -9.13
CA PHE A 191 -12.76 -6.64 -10.47
C PHE A 191 -13.80 -7.04 -11.50
N THR A 192 -13.87 -6.27 -12.58
CA THR A 192 -14.56 -6.69 -13.81
C THR A 192 -13.55 -7.38 -14.72
N LEU A 193 -13.78 -8.66 -14.97
CA LEU A 193 -13.00 -9.48 -15.90
C LEU A 193 -13.70 -9.52 -17.25
N GLU A 194 -12.98 -9.20 -18.32
CA GLU A 194 -13.44 -9.39 -19.70
C GLU A 194 -12.75 -10.62 -20.26
N LEU A 195 -13.54 -11.59 -20.72
CA LEU A 195 -13.08 -12.89 -21.20
C LEU A 195 -13.40 -13.06 -22.68
N SER A 196 -12.42 -13.55 -23.45
CA SER A 196 -12.65 -14.17 -24.76
C SER A 196 -12.55 -15.68 -24.62
N LYS A 197 -13.52 -16.39 -25.21
CA LYS A 197 -13.64 -17.84 -25.14
C LYS A 197 -14.09 -18.43 -26.48
N GLY A 198 -13.77 -19.70 -26.73
CA GLY A 198 -14.39 -20.44 -27.84
C GLY A 198 -15.89 -20.66 -27.63
N ASP A 199 -16.64 -20.78 -28.73
CA ASP A 199 -18.10 -21.01 -28.71
C ASP A 199 -18.48 -22.26 -27.91
N ALA A 200 -17.64 -23.29 -28.00
CA ALA A 200 -17.81 -24.57 -27.31
C ALA A 200 -17.34 -24.56 -25.84
N ILE A 201 -16.75 -23.46 -25.35
CA ILE A 201 -16.23 -23.37 -23.98
C ILE A 201 -17.33 -22.95 -23.01
N THR A 202 -17.53 -23.77 -21.98
CA THR A 202 -18.33 -23.45 -20.80
C THR A 202 -17.42 -23.02 -19.67
N VAL A 203 -17.54 -21.77 -19.23
CA VAL A 203 -16.80 -21.25 -18.08
C VAL A 203 -17.45 -21.74 -16.78
N LYS A 204 -16.66 -22.29 -15.85
CA LYS A 204 -17.16 -22.98 -14.66
C LYS A 204 -16.83 -22.25 -13.38
N ASN A 205 -15.54 -22.02 -13.11
CA ASN A 205 -15.07 -21.60 -11.81
C ASN A 205 -14.05 -20.46 -11.91
N VAL A 206 -13.97 -19.66 -10.86
CA VAL A 206 -12.94 -18.64 -10.68
C VAL A 206 -12.18 -18.88 -9.38
N THR A 207 -10.88 -18.67 -9.42
CA THR A 207 -10.00 -18.55 -8.26
C THR A 207 -9.35 -17.18 -8.29
N VAL A 208 -9.29 -16.52 -7.14
CA VAL A 208 -8.57 -15.25 -6.98
C VAL A 208 -7.53 -15.43 -5.89
N THR A 209 -6.26 -15.28 -6.25
CA THR A 209 -5.12 -15.39 -5.35
C THR A 209 -4.56 -14.01 -5.07
N LEU A 210 -4.50 -13.64 -3.79
CA LEU A 210 -3.73 -12.48 -3.33
C LEU A 210 -2.25 -12.86 -3.33
N GLN A 211 -1.44 -12.05 -4.00
CA GLN A 211 -0.01 -12.25 -4.13
C GLN A 211 0.78 -11.13 -3.46
N GLY A 212 1.87 -11.51 -2.80
CA GLY A 212 2.95 -10.64 -2.35
C GLY A 212 4.27 -11.10 -2.98
N SER A 213 5.27 -11.46 -2.16
CA SER A 213 6.49 -12.13 -2.64
C SER A 213 6.26 -13.57 -3.11
N GLY A 214 5.03 -14.05 -2.98
CA GLY A 214 4.50 -15.31 -3.46
C GLY A 214 2.99 -15.30 -3.25
N ASP A 215 2.34 -16.44 -3.42
CA ASP A 215 0.92 -16.56 -3.11
C ASP A 215 0.72 -16.44 -1.59
N LEU A 216 -0.06 -15.44 -1.16
CA LEU A 216 -0.35 -15.20 0.26
C LEU A 216 -1.59 -15.99 0.70
N MET A 217 -2.66 -15.91 -0.09
CA MET A 217 -3.88 -16.70 0.11
C MET A 217 -4.77 -16.68 -1.13
N GLU A 218 -5.67 -17.65 -1.22
CA GLU A 218 -6.82 -17.57 -2.12
C GLU A 218 -7.96 -16.82 -1.42
N VAL A 219 -8.28 -15.63 -1.92
CA VAL A 219 -9.40 -14.81 -1.41
C VAL A 219 -10.73 -15.25 -1.99
N VAL A 220 -10.70 -16.00 -3.09
CA VAL A 220 -11.82 -16.72 -3.70
C VAL A 220 -11.29 -18.08 -4.12
N HIS A 221 -11.80 -19.16 -3.50
CA HIS A 221 -11.37 -20.53 -3.76
C HIS A 221 -12.35 -21.25 -4.69
N GLN A 222 -11.99 -21.41 -5.96
CA GLN A 222 -12.72 -22.20 -6.96
C GLN A 222 -14.25 -21.99 -6.97
N LEU A 223 -14.72 -20.75 -6.79
CA LEU A 223 -16.16 -20.48 -6.75
C LEU A 223 -16.81 -20.74 -8.12
N PRO A 224 -17.99 -21.39 -8.16
CA PRO A 224 -18.77 -21.52 -9.38
C PRO A 224 -19.16 -20.16 -9.99
N ILE A 225 -19.38 -20.14 -11.29
CA ILE A 225 -19.84 -18.97 -12.04
C ILE A 225 -21.27 -19.23 -12.53
N PRO A 226 -22.27 -18.45 -12.08
CA PRO A 226 -22.22 -17.42 -11.04
C PRO A 226 -22.24 -18.00 -9.60
N SER A 227 -21.83 -17.18 -8.62
CA SER A 227 -21.92 -17.48 -7.19
C SER A 227 -22.26 -16.21 -6.39
N GLY A 228 -23.57 -16.00 -6.19
CA GLY A 228 -24.10 -14.91 -5.35
C GLY A 228 -23.55 -13.53 -5.70
N ASN A 229 -23.10 -12.79 -4.69
CA ASN A 229 -22.47 -11.49 -4.84
C ASN A 229 -20.94 -11.57 -5.05
N ASP A 230 -20.34 -12.74 -4.87
CA ASP A 230 -18.89 -12.92 -5.00
C ASP A 230 -18.48 -13.03 -6.47
N VAL A 231 -19.34 -13.63 -7.29
CA VAL A 231 -19.10 -13.84 -8.73
C VAL A 231 -20.40 -13.67 -9.51
N GLN A 232 -20.47 -12.62 -10.34
CA GLN A 232 -21.66 -12.29 -11.13
C GLN A 232 -21.33 -12.26 -12.62
N VAL A 233 -22.20 -12.84 -13.45
CA VAL A 233 -22.13 -12.68 -14.90
C VAL A 233 -22.82 -11.37 -15.26
N LEU A 234 -22.06 -10.42 -15.79
CA LEU A 234 -22.57 -9.11 -16.21
C LEU A 234 -23.10 -9.15 -17.65
N ALA A 235 -22.38 -9.86 -18.53
CA ALA A 235 -22.74 -10.06 -19.92
C ALA A 235 -22.14 -11.36 -20.44
N GLN A 236 -22.78 -11.99 -21.42
CA GLN A 236 -22.27 -13.21 -22.06
C GLN A 236 -22.73 -13.31 -23.51
N SER A 237 -21.85 -13.79 -24.36
CA SER A 237 -22.12 -14.22 -25.74
C SER A 237 -21.51 -15.61 -25.99
N ALA A 238 -21.56 -16.07 -27.25
CA ALA A 238 -20.91 -17.31 -27.65
C ALA A 238 -19.37 -17.23 -27.48
N THR A 239 -18.78 -16.07 -27.80
CA THR A 239 -17.32 -15.88 -27.82
C THR A 239 -16.78 -15.02 -26.67
N SER A 240 -17.64 -14.42 -25.85
CA SER A 240 -17.21 -13.49 -24.79
C SER A 240 -18.02 -13.60 -23.51
N MET A 241 -17.43 -13.17 -22.40
CA MET A 241 -18.09 -13.12 -21.09
C MET A 241 -17.48 -11.99 -20.24
N SER A 242 -18.34 -11.20 -19.59
CA SER A 242 -17.93 -10.18 -18.61
C SER A 242 -18.37 -10.63 -17.22
N LEU A 243 -17.43 -10.68 -16.28
CA LEU A 243 -17.64 -11.15 -14.91
C LEU A 243 -17.30 -10.07 -13.89
N LYS A 244 -18.11 -9.90 -12.85
CA LYS A 244 -17.72 -9.19 -11.64
C LYS A 244 -17.27 -10.20 -10.59
N VAL A 245 -16.04 -10.07 -10.10
CA VAL A 245 -15.40 -11.03 -9.18
C VAL A 245 -14.85 -10.31 -7.95
N ARG A 246 -15.17 -10.79 -6.75
CA ARG A 246 -14.63 -10.28 -5.48
C ARG A 246 -13.11 -10.51 -5.39
N ALA A 247 -12.38 -9.53 -4.88
CA ALA A 247 -10.94 -9.63 -4.63
C ALA A 247 -10.54 -9.38 -3.15
N THR A 248 -11.51 -9.21 -2.25
CA THR A 248 -11.31 -9.05 -0.81
C THR A 248 -11.55 -10.33 -0.04
N VAL A 249 -10.99 -10.40 1.17
CA VAL A 249 -11.10 -11.52 2.10
C VAL A 249 -12.46 -11.49 2.79
N LEU A 250 -13.22 -12.59 2.71
CA LEU A 250 -14.52 -12.68 3.38
C LEU A 250 -14.80 -14.11 3.84
N ASN A 251 -14.74 -15.06 2.91
CA ASN A 251 -14.86 -16.48 3.22
C ASN A 251 -14.00 -17.29 2.23
N PRO A 252 -13.00 -18.07 2.70
CA PRO A 252 -12.58 -18.18 4.10
C PRO A 252 -12.01 -16.87 4.67
N ALA A 253 -11.93 -16.79 6.00
CA ALA A 253 -11.25 -15.69 6.70
C ALA A 253 -9.75 -15.68 6.35
N SER A 254 -9.07 -14.56 6.64
CA SER A 254 -7.67 -14.35 6.27
C SER A 254 -6.78 -15.43 6.89
N THR A 255 -5.94 -16.03 6.05
CA THR A 255 -4.84 -16.91 6.50
C THR A 255 -3.50 -16.20 6.45
N VAL A 256 -3.47 -14.92 6.05
CA VAL A 256 -2.23 -14.16 5.90
C VAL A 256 -1.71 -13.80 7.27
N ASN A 257 -0.51 -14.28 7.59
CA ASN A 257 0.23 -13.79 8.74
C ASN A 257 0.85 -12.43 8.39
N ASP A 258 0.35 -11.37 9.03
CA ASP A 258 0.72 -9.98 8.77
C ASP A 258 1.63 -9.36 9.85
N ASN A 259 2.18 -10.18 10.75
CA ASN A 259 3.16 -9.75 11.76
C ASN A 259 4.55 -10.37 11.52
N PRO A 260 5.55 -9.61 10.99
CA PRO A 260 5.41 -8.28 10.37
C PRO A 260 4.82 -8.38 8.96
N PRO A 261 4.37 -7.26 8.36
CA PRO A 261 3.76 -7.27 7.05
C PRO A 261 4.73 -7.74 5.95
N PRO A 262 4.34 -8.73 5.12
CA PRO A 262 5.25 -9.37 4.17
C PRO A 262 5.66 -8.45 3.02
N THR A 263 4.77 -7.58 2.54
CA THR A 263 5.02 -6.69 1.40
C THR A 263 4.19 -5.42 1.47
N ARG A 264 4.67 -4.35 0.81
CA ARG A 264 3.86 -3.15 0.53
C ARG A 264 3.06 -3.32 -0.77
N ASP A 265 3.69 -3.88 -1.78
CA ASP A 265 3.10 -4.06 -3.10
C ASP A 265 2.48 -5.45 -3.19
N ILE A 266 1.23 -5.50 -3.61
CA ILE A 266 0.44 -6.72 -3.76
C ILE A 266 -0.11 -6.81 -5.17
N ALA A 267 -0.54 -8.00 -5.55
CA ALA A 267 -1.23 -8.26 -6.81
C ALA A 267 -2.39 -9.23 -6.60
N TYR A 268 -3.30 -9.25 -7.57
CA TYR A 268 -4.38 -10.24 -7.63
C TYR A 268 -4.22 -11.08 -8.89
N LYS A 269 -4.04 -12.38 -8.70
CA LYS A 269 -4.02 -13.36 -9.78
C LYS A 269 -5.40 -13.98 -9.92
N PHE A 270 -6.02 -13.78 -11.07
CA PHE A 270 -7.28 -14.40 -11.45
C PHE A 270 -6.98 -15.64 -12.25
N ARG A 271 -7.64 -16.75 -11.90
CA ARG A 271 -7.65 -17.99 -12.69
C ARG A 271 -9.08 -18.37 -12.98
N ILE A 272 -9.43 -18.43 -14.26
CA ILE A 272 -10.72 -18.93 -14.73
C ILE A 272 -10.51 -20.34 -15.28
N VAL A 273 -11.38 -21.25 -14.88
CA VAL A 273 -11.43 -22.62 -15.40
C VAL A 273 -12.76 -22.83 -16.11
N GLY A 274 -12.69 -23.44 -17.29
CA GLY A 274 -13.82 -23.89 -18.07
C GLY A 274 -13.58 -25.28 -18.66
N GLU A 275 -14.52 -25.72 -19.48
CA GLU A 275 -14.46 -27.01 -20.17
C GLU A 275 -14.84 -26.81 -21.64
N ASP A 276 -14.20 -27.55 -22.53
CA ASP A 276 -14.64 -27.66 -23.93
C ASP A 276 -15.84 -28.63 -24.08
N ASN A 277 -16.36 -28.77 -25.30
CA ASN A 277 -17.49 -29.67 -25.60
C ASN A 277 -17.18 -31.17 -25.43
N THR A 278 -15.91 -31.53 -25.26
CA THR A 278 -15.47 -32.89 -24.96
C THR A 278 -15.17 -33.12 -23.48
N GLY A 279 -15.34 -32.08 -22.65
CA GLY A 279 -15.10 -32.11 -21.21
C GLY A 279 -13.63 -31.91 -20.82
N ASN A 280 -12.75 -31.52 -21.75
CA ASN A 280 -11.37 -31.22 -21.37
C ASN A 280 -11.31 -29.85 -20.67
N PRO A 281 -10.53 -29.74 -19.58
CA PRO A 281 -10.39 -28.47 -18.88
C PRO A 281 -9.59 -27.47 -19.72
N VAL A 282 -10.10 -26.25 -19.79
CA VAL A 282 -9.39 -25.08 -20.31
C VAL A 282 -9.24 -24.05 -19.19
N SER A 283 -8.16 -23.28 -19.20
CA SER A 283 -7.97 -22.24 -18.19
C SER A 283 -7.31 -20.99 -18.74
N ALA A 284 -7.57 -19.89 -18.06
CA ALA A 284 -6.92 -18.61 -18.31
C ALA A 284 -6.49 -17.98 -17.00
N GLU A 285 -5.34 -17.33 -17.01
CA GLU A 285 -4.79 -16.62 -15.86
C GLU A 285 -4.45 -15.18 -16.23
N LYS A 286 -4.61 -14.26 -15.28
CA LYS A 286 -4.15 -12.88 -15.39
C LYS A 286 -3.84 -12.31 -14.03
N THR A 287 -2.67 -11.69 -13.89
CA THR A 287 -2.27 -10.98 -12.68
C THR A 287 -2.46 -9.48 -12.86
N VAL A 288 -3.11 -8.84 -11.89
CA VAL A 288 -3.24 -7.38 -11.81
C VAL A 288 -2.33 -6.85 -10.70
N THR A 289 -1.37 -6.03 -11.10
CA THR A 289 -0.33 -5.43 -10.25
C THR A 289 -0.64 -3.97 -9.90
N GLY A 290 0.31 -3.28 -9.26
CA GLY A 290 0.18 -1.86 -8.93
C GLY A 290 -0.85 -1.60 -7.84
N ARG A 291 -1.00 -2.55 -6.91
CA ARG A 291 -1.85 -2.43 -5.72
C ARG A 291 -0.97 -2.38 -4.48
N ARG A 292 -1.44 -1.63 -3.48
CA ARG A 292 -0.73 -1.46 -2.21
C ARG A 292 -1.55 -2.01 -1.07
N SER A 293 -0.90 -2.67 -0.13
CA SER A 293 -1.53 -3.23 1.05
C SER A 293 -1.65 -2.19 2.16
N LEU A 294 -2.78 -2.23 2.87
CA LEU A 294 -2.93 -1.68 4.21
C LEU A 294 -3.15 -2.85 5.17
N TRP A 295 -2.30 -2.98 6.17
CA TRP A 295 -2.29 -4.10 7.10
C TRP A 295 -3.02 -3.73 8.39
N ARG A 296 -3.59 -4.74 9.05
CA ARG A 296 -4.30 -4.55 10.30
C ARG A 296 -3.29 -4.32 11.45
N MET A 297 -3.36 -3.20 12.17
CA MET A 297 -2.34 -2.83 13.16
C MET A 297 -2.63 -3.23 14.62
N VAL A 298 -3.72 -3.97 14.89
CA VAL A 298 -4.27 -4.19 16.25
C VAL A 298 -3.22 -4.55 17.31
N ASN A 299 -2.27 -5.43 16.97
CA ASN A 299 -1.32 -5.98 17.94
C ASN A 299 -0.17 -5.03 18.32
N LEU A 300 0.00 -3.90 17.61
CA LEU A 300 1.06 -2.93 17.88
C LEU A 300 0.58 -1.69 18.63
N LEU A 301 -0.73 -1.47 18.71
CA LEU A 301 -1.26 -0.23 19.27
C LEU A 301 -1.12 -0.25 20.80
N PRO A 302 -0.51 0.79 21.40
CA PRO A 302 -0.30 0.86 22.86
C PRO A 302 -1.63 0.90 23.65
N GLY A 303 -2.70 1.28 22.95
CA GLY A 303 -4.05 1.38 23.46
C GLY A 303 -4.94 2.05 22.42
N ARG A 304 -6.22 2.18 22.76
CA ARG A 304 -7.23 2.84 21.94
C ARG A 304 -7.93 3.90 22.77
N TYR A 305 -8.25 5.02 22.15
CA TYR A 305 -9.32 5.90 22.60
C TYR A 305 -10.25 6.13 21.40
N GLY A 306 -11.45 6.66 21.65
CA GLY A 306 -12.47 6.81 20.60
C GLY A 306 -13.24 5.53 20.30
N ILE A 307 -14.19 5.64 19.35
CA ILE A 307 -15.05 4.55 18.90
C ILE A 307 -14.54 4.11 17.52
N ARG A 308 -14.52 2.80 17.27
CA ARG A 308 -14.13 2.26 15.97
C ARG A 308 -15.07 2.70 14.85
N ASP A 309 -14.50 3.13 13.74
CA ASP A 309 -15.23 3.26 12.49
C ASP A 309 -15.70 1.92 11.94
N VAL A 310 -16.76 1.96 11.11
CA VAL A 310 -17.23 0.77 10.38
C VAL A 310 -16.16 0.35 9.37
N GLY A 311 -15.78 -0.94 9.41
CA GLY A 311 -14.63 -1.47 8.67
C GLY A 311 -13.29 -1.16 9.33
N HIS A 312 -13.32 -0.53 10.52
CA HIS A 312 -12.18 -0.12 11.33
C HIS A 312 -11.31 0.98 10.70
N ASP A 313 -10.49 1.58 11.56
CA ASP A 313 -9.60 2.74 11.37
C ASP A 313 -8.11 2.37 11.62
N ASP A 314 -7.87 1.05 11.70
CA ASP A 314 -6.65 0.26 11.90
C ASP A 314 -5.53 0.22 10.90
N TRP A 315 -5.78 0.74 9.70
CA TRP A 315 -5.19 0.16 8.51
C TRP A 315 -3.89 0.86 8.13
N GLY A 316 -2.75 0.35 8.58
CA GLY A 316 -1.47 1.00 8.35
C GLY A 316 -0.75 0.48 7.10
N ALA A 317 0.02 1.35 6.45
CA ALA A 317 0.98 0.90 5.45
C ALA A 317 2.08 0.03 6.09
N ARG A 318 2.81 -0.75 5.29
CA ARG A 318 3.91 -1.58 5.81
C ARG A 318 4.98 -0.74 6.51
N GLY A 319 5.33 0.41 5.95
CA GLY A 319 6.26 1.35 6.57
C GLY A 319 5.78 1.85 7.94
N THR A 320 4.48 2.12 8.07
CA THR A 320 3.86 2.54 9.33
C THR A 320 3.90 1.44 10.38
N TYR A 321 3.66 0.18 10.00
CA TYR A 321 3.83 -0.98 10.89
C TYR A 321 5.24 -1.00 11.48
N ASN A 322 6.25 -0.93 10.61
CA ASN A 322 7.66 -0.99 11.00
C ASN A 322 8.06 0.23 11.84
N TRP A 323 7.47 1.39 11.57
CA TRP A 323 7.68 2.58 12.37
C TRP A 323 7.08 2.41 13.77
N LEU A 324 5.84 1.93 13.87
CA LEU A 324 5.16 1.68 15.15
C LEU A 324 5.88 0.63 15.99
N SER A 325 6.35 -0.47 15.39
CA SER A 325 7.09 -1.50 16.13
C SER A 325 8.37 -0.98 16.81
N GLN A 326 8.95 0.11 16.27
CA GLN A 326 10.15 0.76 16.82
C GLN A 326 9.83 1.97 17.72
N ASN A 327 8.71 2.65 17.47
CA ASN A 327 8.40 3.96 18.06
C ASN A 327 7.10 3.98 18.86
N ALA A 328 6.45 2.83 19.10
CA ALA A 328 5.18 2.76 19.83
C ALA A 328 5.21 3.46 21.20
N SER A 329 6.37 3.50 21.87
CA SER A 329 6.54 4.21 23.15
C SER A 329 6.46 5.74 23.06
N LEU A 330 6.53 6.31 21.85
CA LEU A 330 6.37 7.74 21.58
C LEU A 330 4.92 8.14 21.29
N ILE A 331 4.04 7.16 21.11
CA ILE A 331 2.64 7.31 20.77
C ILE A 331 1.81 6.93 22.00
N ASN A 332 0.75 7.69 22.28
CA ASN A 332 -0.21 7.33 23.32
C ASN A 332 -1.30 6.43 22.72
N ASP A 333 -2.42 6.25 23.41
CA ASP A 333 -3.60 5.61 22.83
C ASP A 333 -3.89 6.17 21.42
N VAL A 334 -4.16 5.29 20.46
CA VAL A 334 -4.41 5.67 19.05
C VAL A 334 -5.91 5.83 18.84
N ASP A 335 -6.33 6.79 18.02
CA ASP A 335 -7.69 6.92 17.47
C ASP A 335 -7.68 6.25 16.10
N ASP A 336 -6.98 6.88 15.15
CA ASP A 336 -7.13 6.62 13.73
C ASP A 336 -5.78 6.46 13.03
N ILE A 337 -5.73 5.54 12.07
CA ILE A 337 -4.61 5.40 11.11
C ILE A 337 -5.12 5.54 9.68
N SER A 338 -6.04 4.65 9.28
CA SER A 338 -6.74 4.71 8.00
C SER A 338 -7.98 3.88 8.10
N GLY A 339 -9.04 4.31 7.41
CA GLY A 339 -10.18 3.46 7.11
C GLY A 339 -9.82 2.30 6.19
N GLU A 340 -10.69 1.29 6.16
CA GLU A 340 -10.57 0.14 5.26
C GLU A 340 -10.42 0.57 3.80
N HIS A 341 -9.46 0.01 3.07
CA HIS A 341 -9.09 0.39 1.69
C HIS A 341 -8.72 1.88 1.51
N GLY A 342 -8.37 2.57 2.59
CA GLY A 342 -8.10 4.01 2.61
C GLY A 342 -9.35 4.88 2.42
N LYS A 343 -10.49 4.36 2.88
CA LYS A 343 -11.73 5.12 2.98
C LYS A 343 -11.57 6.30 3.93
N ASN A 344 -12.29 7.38 3.62
CA ASN A 344 -12.42 8.53 4.49
C ASN A 344 -13.19 8.15 5.77
N ILE A 345 -12.56 8.40 6.92
CA ILE A 345 -13.08 8.19 8.27
C ILE A 345 -13.48 9.50 8.98
N GLY A 346 -13.53 10.61 8.22
CA GLY A 346 -13.95 11.93 8.70
C GLY A 346 -12.97 13.06 8.38
N HIS A 347 -11.80 12.76 7.80
CA HIS A 347 -10.74 13.71 7.49
C HIS A 347 -9.88 13.25 6.29
N ASN A 348 -9.27 14.23 5.60
CA ASN A 348 -8.73 14.05 4.24
C ASN A 348 -7.28 13.51 4.17
N THR A 349 -6.69 13.07 5.27
CA THR A 349 -5.23 12.78 5.36
C THR A 349 -4.87 11.31 5.63
N HIS A 350 -5.82 10.43 5.92
CA HIS A 350 -5.52 9.07 6.42
C HIS A 350 -5.49 7.97 5.36
N GLN A 351 -5.79 8.29 4.10
CA GLN A 351 -6.05 7.31 3.03
C GLN A 351 -4.88 6.38 2.65
N TYR A 352 -3.67 6.68 3.10
CA TYR A 352 -2.47 5.92 2.80
C TYR A 352 -1.99 5.07 3.97
N GLY A 353 -2.64 5.15 5.14
CA GLY A 353 -2.21 4.45 6.35
C GLY A 353 -0.86 4.93 6.88
N THR A 354 -0.53 6.20 6.66
CA THR A 354 0.75 6.85 7.00
C THR A 354 0.61 7.96 8.02
N ASP A 355 -0.61 8.15 8.50
CA ASP A 355 -1.03 9.23 9.36
C ASP A 355 -1.61 8.58 10.62
N ILE A 356 -1.32 9.14 11.78
CA ILE A 356 -1.69 8.53 13.07
C ILE A 356 -2.26 9.62 13.96
N ASP A 357 -3.52 9.47 14.33
CA ASP A 357 -4.15 10.26 15.37
C ASP A 357 -3.97 9.56 16.72
N THR A 358 -3.42 10.29 17.68
CA THR A 358 -3.12 9.78 19.02
C THR A 358 -3.56 10.75 20.10
N TYR A 359 -3.80 10.22 21.28
CA TYR A 359 -4.20 10.99 22.43
C TYR A 359 -3.14 12.04 22.80
N HIS A 360 -3.57 13.11 23.45
CA HIS A 360 -2.69 14.14 23.98
C HIS A 360 -1.57 13.55 24.86
N PHE A 361 -0.37 14.13 24.81
CA PHE A 361 0.76 13.78 25.68
C PHE A 361 0.51 13.97 27.18
N TYR A 362 -0.58 14.65 27.54
CA TYR A 362 -0.99 14.84 28.93
C TYR A 362 -2.49 14.58 29.07
N ARG A 363 -2.85 13.71 30.02
CA ARG A 363 -4.23 13.40 30.40
C ARG A 363 -4.57 14.10 31.72
N PHE A 364 -5.49 15.06 31.68
CA PHE A 364 -6.04 15.67 32.87
C PHE A 364 -6.83 14.61 33.68
N SER A 365 -6.80 14.73 35.00
CA SER A 365 -7.49 13.78 35.89
C SER A 365 -8.98 13.66 35.55
N GLY A 366 -9.43 12.40 35.45
CA GLY A 366 -10.79 12.05 35.07
C GLY A 366 -11.18 12.37 33.62
N ALA A 367 -10.23 12.66 32.73
CA ALA A 367 -10.51 12.80 31.31
C ALA A 367 -10.79 11.43 30.66
N THR A 368 -11.92 11.32 29.95
CA THR A 368 -12.36 10.06 29.31
C THR A 368 -12.27 10.06 27.79
N SER A 369 -12.08 11.22 27.16
CA SER A 369 -11.92 11.38 25.72
C SER A 369 -10.95 12.52 25.41
N GLY A 370 -10.52 12.64 24.15
CA GLY A 370 -9.70 13.78 23.71
C GLY A 370 -10.43 15.11 23.89
N THR A 371 -11.72 15.14 23.55
CA THR A 371 -12.57 16.34 23.69
C THR A 371 -12.74 16.75 25.15
N ASP A 372 -12.98 15.80 26.05
CA ASP A 372 -13.05 16.08 27.48
C ASP A 372 -11.70 16.57 28.05
N ASN A 373 -10.60 15.98 27.59
CA ASN A 373 -9.26 16.44 27.95
C ASN A 373 -9.00 17.90 27.52
N TYR A 374 -9.39 18.25 26.30
CA TYR A 374 -9.31 19.61 25.80
C TYR A 374 -10.20 20.58 26.61
N ASN A 375 -11.42 20.17 26.97
CA ASN A 375 -12.29 20.97 27.83
C ASN A 375 -11.68 21.19 29.22
N LYS A 376 -11.04 20.16 29.80
CA LYS A 376 -10.31 20.26 31.07
C LYS A 376 -9.09 21.17 30.95
N LEU A 377 -8.36 21.14 29.83
CA LEU A 377 -7.29 22.10 29.55
C LEU A 377 -7.81 23.55 29.53
N SER A 378 -8.92 23.79 28.82
CA SER A 378 -9.58 25.11 28.77
C SER A 378 -10.02 25.58 30.16
N ASN A 379 -10.66 24.69 30.94
CA ASN A 379 -11.09 24.99 32.31
C ASN A 379 -9.90 25.27 33.24
N ALA A 380 -8.81 24.51 33.11
CA ALA A 380 -7.58 24.77 33.86
C ALA A 380 -6.99 26.14 33.49
N ALA A 381 -6.95 26.49 32.21
CA ALA A 381 -6.51 27.81 31.75
C ALA A 381 -7.36 28.93 32.36
N VAL A 382 -8.69 28.80 32.34
CA VAL A 382 -9.61 29.79 32.93
C VAL A 382 -9.45 29.88 34.45
N THR A 383 -9.32 28.75 35.13
CA THR A 383 -9.20 28.67 36.61
C THR A 383 -7.88 29.27 37.09
N ALA A 384 -6.79 29.10 36.34
CA ALA A 384 -5.48 29.61 36.69
C ALA A 384 -5.43 31.16 36.75
N PHE A 385 -6.31 31.87 36.04
CA PHE A 385 -6.45 33.34 36.19
C PHE A 385 -6.92 33.77 37.59
N GLY A 386 -7.47 32.86 38.39
CA GLY A 386 -7.74 33.09 39.82
C GLY A 386 -6.48 33.39 40.64
N THR A 387 -5.28 33.10 40.11
CA THR A 387 -4.01 33.54 40.73
C THR A 387 -3.73 35.03 40.55
N LEU A 388 -4.26 35.63 39.49
CA LEU A 388 -4.05 37.06 39.18
C LEU A 388 -5.17 37.91 39.75
N LEU A 389 -6.42 37.47 39.64
CA LEU A 389 -7.58 38.23 40.07
C LEU A 389 -8.55 37.42 40.95
N ALA A 390 -9.10 38.08 41.96
CA ALA A 390 -10.28 37.66 42.71
C ALA A 390 -11.39 38.70 42.47
N ASN A 391 -12.51 38.29 41.88
CA ASN A 391 -13.65 39.16 41.55
C ASN A 391 -13.27 40.45 40.79
N GLY A 392 -12.26 40.40 39.92
CA GLY A 392 -11.82 41.56 39.13
C GLY A 392 -10.75 42.45 39.79
N THR A 393 -10.25 42.09 40.99
CA THR A 393 -9.17 42.81 41.70
C THR A 393 -7.94 41.93 41.88
N PRO A 394 -6.70 42.48 41.97
CA PRO A 394 -5.49 41.69 42.21
C PRO A 394 -5.66 40.72 43.38
N ASN A 395 -5.27 39.46 43.20
CA ASN A 395 -5.44 38.42 44.22
C ASN A 395 -4.16 38.18 45.02
N PRO A 396 -4.00 38.74 46.23
CA PRO A 396 -2.83 38.49 47.06
C PRO A 396 -2.81 37.08 47.67
N THR A 397 -3.94 36.36 47.68
CA THR A 397 -4.06 35.02 48.26
C THR A 397 -4.80 34.08 47.30
N PRO A 398 -4.11 33.58 46.26
CA PRO A 398 -4.70 32.65 45.29
C PRO A 398 -5.37 31.43 45.94
N PRO A 399 -6.58 31.03 45.50
CA PRO A 399 -7.19 29.80 45.98
C PRO A 399 -6.39 28.58 45.53
N ALA A 400 -6.40 27.50 46.33
CA ALA A 400 -5.68 26.26 46.03
C ALA A 400 -5.98 25.73 44.62
N ALA A 401 -7.25 25.74 44.21
CA ALA A 401 -7.66 25.31 42.87
C ALA A 401 -7.00 26.11 41.73
N ALA A 402 -6.70 27.40 41.92
CA ALA A 402 -6.00 28.19 40.91
C ALA A 402 -4.50 27.85 40.84
N LEU A 403 -3.88 27.57 41.99
CA LEU A 403 -2.49 27.09 42.05
C LEU A 403 -2.36 25.69 41.44
N ASP A 404 -3.30 24.79 41.72
CA ASP A 404 -3.35 23.46 41.12
C ASP A 404 -3.55 23.53 39.61
N ALA A 405 -4.41 24.44 39.13
CA ALA A 405 -4.58 24.68 37.70
C ALA A 405 -3.28 25.16 37.03
N VAL A 406 -2.52 26.07 37.65
CA VAL A 406 -1.19 26.48 37.15
C VAL A 406 -0.23 25.29 37.06
N ASN A 407 -0.20 24.42 38.07
CA ASN A 407 0.66 23.23 38.07
C ASN A 407 0.25 22.21 36.99
N ASN A 408 -1.05 22.01 36.76
CA ASN A 408 -1.55 21.17 35.69
C ASN A 408 -1.20 21.73 34.31
N LEU A 409 -1.32 23.05 34.11
CA LEU A 409 -0.91 23.68 32.84
C LEU A 409 0.59 23.57 32.60
N LYS A 410 1.43 23.71 33.64
CA LYS A 410 2.88 23.49 33.52
C LYS A 410 3.21 22.06 33.11
N SER A 411 2.56 21.08 33.77
CA SER A 411 2.72 19.65 33.44
C SER A 411 2.27 19.36 32.01
N PHE A 412 1.13 19.91 31.58
CA PHE A 412 0.65 19.81 30.21
C PHE A 412 1.65 20.39 29.21
N VAL A 413 2.14 21.62 29.43
CA VAL A 413 3.10 22.27 28.53
C VAL A 413 4.40 21.46 28.44
N SER A 414 4.92 20.96 29.57
CA SER A 414 6.11 20.11 29.59
C SER A 414 5.92 18.85 28.76
N ALA A 415 4.91 18.05 29.09
CA ALA A 415 4.65 16.77 28.43
C ALA A 415 4.38 16.94 26.93
N THR A 416 3.60 17.96 26.56
CA THR A 416 3.31 18.27 25.15
C THR A 416 4.56 18.69 24.38
N ARG A 417 5.37 19.61 24.93
CA ARG A 417 6.61 20.04 24.26
C ARG A 417 7.59 18.88 24.11
N ASP A 418 7.73 18.05 25.13
CA ASP A 418 8.64 16.90 25.13
C ASP A 418 8.19 15.83 24.11
N GLY A 419 6.90 15.50 24.09
CA GLY A 419 6.33 14.54 23.15
C GLY A 419 6.45 15.01 21.70
N LEU A 420 6.02 16.25 21.42
CA LEU A 420 6.14 16.84 20.08
C LEU A 420 7.60 16.94 19.63
N LYS A 421 8.52 17.30 20.53
CA LYS A 421 9.95 17.34 20.20
C LYS A 421 10.48 15.97 19.82
N LYS A 422 10.21 14.92 20.62
CA LYS A 422 10.68 13.56 20.35
C LYS A 422 10.21 13.05 19.00
N LEU A 423 8.95 13.28 18.65
CA LEU A 423 8.41 12.92 17.33
C LEU A 423 9.03 13.77 16.21
N ALA A 424 9.13 15.09 16.39
CA ALA A 424 9.65 15.99 15.36
C ALA A 424 11.14 15.74 15.03
N ASP A 425 11.92 15.29 16.01
CA ASP A 425 13.33 14.95 15.83
C ASP A 425 13.54 13.70 14.93
N LEU A 426 12.49 12.89 14.72
CA LEU A 426 12.55 11.73 13.82
C LEU A 426 12.49 12.17 12.35
N GLY A 427 13.48 11.73 11.55
CA GLY A 427 13.50 11.96 10.09
C GLY A 427 12.32 11.31 9.35
N THR A 428 11.70 10.31 9.97
CA THR A 428 10.51 9.60 9.49
C THR A 428 9.20 10.32 9.76
N VAL A 429 9.19 11.39 10.57
CA VAL A 429 8.01 12.26 10.79
C VAL A 429 8.14 13.50 9.91
N SER A 430 7.14 13.76 9.08
CA SER A 430 7.11 14.91 8.17
C SER A 430 6.39 16.13 8.77
N ALA A 431 5.28 15.90 9.47
CA ALA A 431 4.47 16.95 10.09
C ALA A 431 3.78 16.43 11.35
N LEU A 432 3.46 17.37 12.23
CA LEU A 432 2.67 17.18 13.45
C LEU A 432 1.59 18.27 13.50
N TYR A 433 0.35 17.90 13.80
CA TYR A 433 -0.71 18.88 14.06
C TYR A 433 -1.25 18.75 15.48
N TYR A 434 -1.53 19.90 16.08
CA TYR A 434 -2.00 19.97 17.46
C TYR A 434 -2.93 21.14 17.74
N SER A 435 -3.37 21.25 18.99
CA SER A 435 -4.41 22.17 19.46
C SER A 435 -4.05 23.64 19.28
N ILE A 436 -4.85 24.37 18.48
CA ILE A 436 -4.76 25.84 18.39
C ILE A 436 -5.46 26.52 19.58
N GLY A 437 -6.51 25.91 20.12
CA GLY A 437 -7.39 26.48 21.12
C GLY A 437 -8.43 27.41 20.52
N SER A 438 -9.68 26.97 20.49
CA SER A 438 -10.84 27.76 20.06
C SER A 438 -11.20 28.83 21.11
N ALA A 439 -11.72 29.96 20.66
CA ALA A 439 -12.19 31.03 21.53
C ALA A 439 -13.35 30.56 22.44
N GLY A 440 -13.36 31.02 23.69
CA GLY A 440 -14.38 30.65 24.68
C GLY A 440 -14.00 31.07 26.09
N SER A 441 -14.98 31.36 26.95
CA SER A 441 -14.75 31.73 28.36
C SER A 441 -13.73 32.87 28.57
N GLY A 442 -13.68 33.83 27.63
CA GLY A 442 -12.75 34.96 27.62
C GLY A 442 -11.38 34.66 26.99
N LEU A 443 -11.09 33.40 26.60
CA LEU A 443 -9.90 33.03 25.83
C LEU A 443 -10.10 33.38 24.35
N SER A 444 -9.04 33.86 23.70
CA SER A 444 -9.03 34.18 22.27
C SER A 444 -8.69 32.95 21.42
N ASN A 445 -9.05 32.94 20.13
CA ASN A 445 -8.60 31.88 19.22
C ASN A 445 -7.06 31.88 19.15
N GLY A 446 -6.43 30.71 19.26
CA GLY A 446 -4.97 30.59 19.33
C GLY A 446 -4.40 30.53 20.76
N TRP A 447 -5.24 30.53 21.79
CA TRP A 447 -4.77 30.56 23.19
C TRP A 447 -3.94 29.33 23.57
N ALA A 448 -4.27 28.13 23.06
CA ALA A 448 -3.55 26.90 23.40
C ALA A 448 -2.20 26.86 22.67
N LYS A 449 -2.16 27.31 21.41
CA LYS A 449 -0.91 27.56 20.68
C LYS A 449 0.00 28.51 21.47
N ALA A 450 -0.51 29.68 21.88
CA ALA A 450 0.27 30.65 22.65
C ALA A 450 0.80 30.05 23.97
N LEU A 451 -0.04 29.29 24.67
CA LEU A 451 0.35 28.59 25.89
C LEU A 451 1.50 27.62 25.64
N ILE A 452 1.43 26.83 24.57
CA ILE A 452 2.46 25.85 24.21
C ILE A 452 3.74 26.54 23.71
N GLU A 453 3.64 27.58 22.89
CA GLU A 453 4.82 28.23 22.30
C GLU A 453 5.52 29.18 23.27
N THR A 454 4.79 29.87 24.16
CA THR A 454 5.39 30.92 25.00
C THR A 454 5.25 30.66 26.48
N GLY A 455 4.48 29.65 26.90
CA GLY A 455 4.11 29.46 28.30
C GLY A 455 3.14 30.51 28.82
N LYS A 456 2.50 31.28 27.92
CA LYS A 456 1.61 32.39 28.29
C LYS A 456 0.25 32.21 27.68
N VAL A 457 -0.79 32.59 28.41
CA VAL A 457 -2.16 32.60 27.93
C VAL A 457 -2.80 33.94 28.25
N THR A 458 -3.58 34.48 27.31
CA THR A 458 -4.29 35.74 27.49
C THR A 458 -5.79 35.51 27.54
N LYS A 459 -6.44 36.05 28.58
CA LYS A 459 -7.89 36.03 28.77
C LYS A 459 -8.40 37.46 28.86
N THR A 460 -9.45 37.78 28.12
CA THR A 460 -10.14 39.07 28.23
C THR A 460 -11.24 38.96 29.28
N THR A 461 -11.20 39.84 30.29
CA THR A 461 -12.23 39.97 31.33
C THR A 461 -12.63 41.43 31.44
N ASN A 462 -13.92 41.76 31.33
CA ASN A 462 -14.42 43.15 31.34
C ASN A 462 -13.69 44.07 30.33
N ASN A 463 -13.44 43.58 29.11
CA ASN A 463 -12.68 44.27 28.06
C ASN A 463 -11.20 44.58 28.40
N VAL A 464 -10.65 43.98 29.46
CA VAL A 464 -9.24 44.09 29.83
C VAL A 464 -8.53 42.77 29.51
N PRO A 465 -7.47 42.77 28.67
CA PRO A 465 -6.65 41.60 28.45
C PRO A 465 -5.75 41.36 29.66
N LEU A 466 -5.80 40.15 30.19
CA LEU A 466 -4.95 39.67 31.28
C LEU A 466 -4.07 38.56 30.73
N THR A 467 -2.78 38.60 31.03
CA THR A 467 -1.84 37.56 30.62
C THR A 467 -1.35 36.80 31.84
N LEU A 468 -1.57 35.49 31.84
CA LEU A 468 -0.95 34.55 32.76
C LEU A 468 0.35 34.03 32.13
N ASP A 469 1.46 34.16 32.85
CA ASP A 469 2.76 33.62 32.45
C ASP A 469 3.15 32.47 33.39
N LEU A 470 3.35 31.28 32.82
CA LEU A 470 3.74 30.11 33.59
C LEU A 470 5.24 30.09 33.93
N GLY A 471 6.06 30.95 33.32
CA GLY A 471 7.51 30.98 33.54
C GLY A 471 8.25 29.78 32.94
N VAL A 472 7.68 29.13 31.92
CA VAL A 472 8.24 27.94 31.26
C VAL A 472 8.99 28.26 29.96
N GLY A 473 9.18 29.55 29.65
CA GLY A 473 9.92 30.03 28.50
C GLY A 473 9.26 29.72 27.14
N SER A 474 9.96 30.08 26.07
CA SER A 474 9.51 29.89 24.69
C SER A 474 9.95 28.55 24.10
N TRP A 475 9.16 28.03 23.17
CA TRP A 475 9.40 26.81 22.43
C TRP A 475 8.80 26.93 21.03
N SER A 476 9.47 26.37 20.04
CA SER A 476 8.98 26.29 18.66
C SER A 476 9.59 25.09 17.96
N ASN A 477 8.86 24.50 17.02
CA ASN A 477 9.37 23.44 16.16
C ASN A 477 8.80 23.59 14.75
N ALA A 478 9.65 23.49 13.73
CA ALA A 478 9.26 23.73 12.33
C ALA A 478 8.28 22.68 11.77
N LYS A 479 8.21 21.48 12.34
CA LYS A 479 7.29 20.41 11.91
C LYS A 479 5.92 20.50 12.58
N VAL A 480 5.74 21.38 13.57
CA VAL A 480 4.53 21.44 14.40
C VAL A 480 3.63 22.57 13.91
N SER A 481 2.42 22.21 13.53
CA SER A 481 1.36 23.12 13.10
C SER A 481 0.17 23.04 14.05
N TYR A 482 -0.62 24.12 14.11
CA TYR A 482 -1.75 24.21 15.03
C TYR A 482 -3.04 24.55 14.28
N ASN A 483 -4.12 23.81 14.55
CA ASN A 483 -5.44 24.14 14.03
C ASN A 483 -6.55 23.61 14.97
N SER A 484 -7.80 23.94 14.65
CA SER A 484 -8.94 23.63 15.53
C SER A 484 -9.45 22.19 15.40
N VAL A 485 -9.14 21.50 14.31
CA VAL A 485 -9.51 20.08 14.12
C VAL A 485 -8.76 19.21 15.12
N HIS A 486 -7.51 19.56 15.41
CA HIS A 486 -6.62 18.83 16.31
C HIS A 486 -6.66 19.37 17.75
N ASN A 487 -7.76 20.01 18.15
CA ASN A 487 -7.89 20.49 19.52
C ASN A 487 -7.98 19.36 20.54
N ASN A 488 -8.44 18.18 20.12
CA ASN A 488 -8.73 17.02 20.95
C ASN A 488 -7.76 15.83 20.74
N HIS A 489 -6.72 15.96 19.91
CA HIS A 489 -5.75 14.90 19.65
C HIS A 489 -4.43 15.45 19.10
N VAL A 490 -3.43 14.59 18.92
CA VAL A 490 -2.21 14.82 18.14
C VAL A 490 -2.35 14.06 16.83
N HIS A 491 -2.02 14.72 15.71
CA HIS A 491 -1.88 14.04 14.43
C HIS A 491 -0.41 13.97 14.03
N VAL A 492 0.02 12.79 13.58
CA VAL A 492 1.38 12.49 13.14
C VAL A 492 1.37 12.06 11.69
N THR A 493 1.97 12.83 10.80
CA THR A 493 2.14 12.46 9.39
C THR A 493 3.54 11.90 9.14
N LEU A 494 3.64 10.64 8.73
CA LEU A 494 4.91 10.00 8.43
C LEU A 494 5.43 10.39 7.03
N ASN A 495 6.75 10.52 6.90
CA ASN A 495 7.43 10.73 5.63
C ASN A 495 7.51 9.39 4.88
N ARG A 496 6.61 9.21 3.91
CA ARG A 496 6.45 8.00 3.10
C ARG A 496 7.77 7.44 2.52
N PRO A 497 8.57 8.21 1.75
CA PRO A 497 9.89 7.76 1.32
C PRO A 497 10.79 7.28 2.46
N ALA A 498 10.82 7.98 3.59
CA ALA A 498 11.69 7.64 4.72
C ALA A 498 11.25 6.36 5.47
N ILE A 499 9.99 5.94 5.34
CA ILE A 499 9.47 4.69 5.91
C ILE A 499 9.32 3.56 4.88
N GLY A 500 9.78 3.78 3.63
CA GLY A 500 9.75 2.78 2.55
C GLY A 500 8.40 2.66 1.84
N GLU A 501 7.61 3.74 1.78
CA GLU A 501 6.24 3.79 1.23
C GLU A 501 6.06 4.61 -0.05
#